data_AF-A0A845AHJ5-F1
#
_entry.id   AF-A0A845AHJ5-F1
#
_cell.length_a   1.000
_cell.length_b   1.000
_cell.length_c   1.000
_cell.angle_alpha   90.00
_cell.angle_beta   90.00
_cell.angle_gamma   90.00
#
_symmetry.space_group_name_H-M   'P 1'
#
loop_
_entity.id
_entity.type
_entity.pdbx_description
1 polymer ?
#
loop_
_entity_poly.entity_id
_entity_poly.type
_entity_poly.pdbx_seq_one_letter_code
_entity_poly.pdbx_strand_id
1 'polypeptide(L)'
;MDDAPDKPMLNLDRRKVVLGLGLAAASGFALARQPAPNRPRIKTEEFKSWIPKKVGQYEFETSSGLVLPPSDALSDRLYDNLITRTYQAPNGSVVMLLIAYNNRQDGVLQMHRPEICYPAGGYALSPIDPIDVALPDGEQLPSQIFTARSDTRNEVVLYWTRVEDDFPRRWIEQRLAVARANLRGIIPDGVLVRVSMLSGDLGHVEKPLEDFVRQLFLESPPNLRNILFNTPLKT
;
A
#
# COMPACT_ATOMS: atom_id res chain seq x y z
N MET A 1 16.29 -51.73 48.17
CA MET A 1 16.34 -50.38 47.60
C MET A 1 15.58 -50.45 46.29
N ASP A 2 14.27 -50.21 46.32
CA ASP A 2 13.43 -50.13 45.13
C ASP A 2 12.53 -48.91 45.33
N ASP A 3 13.02 -47.76 44.89
CA ASP A 3 12.30 -46.50 44.88
C ASP A 3 11.81 -46.30 43.43
N ALA A 4 10.62 -46.79 43.13
CA ALA A 4 9.96 -46.51 41.87
C ALA A 4 9.32 -45.11 41.98
N PRO A 5 9.67 -44.13 41.12
CA PRO A 5 9.08 -42.80 41.22
C PRO A 5 7.58 -42.84 40.91
N ASP A 6 6.79 -42.35 41.86
CA ASP A 6 5.34 -42.12 41.71
C ASP A 6 5.08 -41.34 40.42
N LYS A 7 4.42 -41.98 39.44
CA LYS A 7 3.95 -41.28 38.25
C LYS A 7 2.83 -40.34 38.69
N PRO A 8 2.94 -39.02 38.45
CA PRO A 8 1.88 -38.09 38.84
C PRO A 8 0.59 -38.46 38.10
N MET A 9 -0.40 -38.98 38.83
CA MET A 9 -1.73 -39.19 38.29
C MET A 9 -2.36 -37.82 38.01
N LEU A 10 -2.70 -37.57 36.75
CA LEU A 10 -3.46 -36.38 36.32
C LEU A 10 -4.80 -36.34 37.05
N ASN A 11 -4.87 -35.61 38.16
CA ASN A 11 -6.13 -35.40 38.89
C ASN A 11 -7.00 -34.38 38.12
N LEU A 12 -7.87 -34.90 37.26
CA LEU A 12 -8.80 -34.14 36.40
C LEU A 12 -10.10 -33.84 37.15
N ASP A 13 -10.15 -32.71 37.85
CA ASP A 13 -11.40 -32.20 38.44
C ASP A 13 -12.25 -31.47 37.36
N ARG A 14 -13.57 -31.37 37.57
CA ARG A 14 -14.56 -30.72 36.69
C ARG A 14 -14.10 -29.33 36.22
N ARG A 15 -13.44 -28.57 37.09
CA ARG A 15 -12.87 -27.25 36.73
C ARG A 15 -11.82 -27.36 35.62
N LYS A 16 -10.90 -28.32 35.71
CA LYS A 16 -9.85 -28.55 34.71
C LYS A 16 -10.43 -29.03 33.39
N VAL A 17 -11.48 -29.86 33.43
CA VAL A 17 -12.20 -30.32 32.23
C VAL A 17 -12.92 -29.16 31.54
N VAL A 18 -13.63 -28.32 32.29
CA VAL A 18 -14.32 -27.13 31.73
C VAL A 18 -13.32 -26.16 31.13
N LEU A 19 -12.20 -25.89 31.81
CA LEU A 19 -11.13 -25.03 31.28
C LEU A 19 -10.50 -25.65 30.02
N GLY A 20 -10.19 -26.95 30.03
CA GLY A 20 -9.63 -27.66 28.89
C GLY A 20 -10.54 -27.64 27.66
N LEU A 21 -11.83 -27.92 27.85
CA LEU A 21 -12.84 -27.83 26.78
C LEU A 21 -13.01 -26.38 26.28
N GLY A 22 -13.01 -25.40 27.17
CA GLY A 22 -13.07 -23.99 26.80
C GLY A 22 -11.88 -23.57 25.94
N LEU A 23 -10.67 -23.95 26.31
CA LEU A 23 -9.46 -23.69 25.52
C LEU A 23 -9.46 -24.44 24.18
N ALA A 24 -9.90 -25.69 24.15
CA ALA A 24 -10.02 -26.47 22.92
C ALA A 24 -11.05 -25.87 21.96
N ALA A 25 -12.21 -25.45 22.48
CA ALA A 25 -13.24 -24.77 21.70
C ALA A 25 -12.75 -23.42 21.17
N ALA A 26 -12.07 -22.62 22.00
CA ALA A 26 -11.48 -21.35 21.57
C ALA A 26 -10.41 -21.55 20.49
N SER A 27 -9.55 -22.56 20.63
CA SER A 27 -8.53 -22.93 19.63
C SER A 27 -9.16 -23.40 18.32
N GLY A 28 -10.16 -24.29 18.40
CA GLY A 28 -10.90 -24.76 17.22
C GLY A 28 -11.62 -23.62 16.50
N PHE A 29 -12.23 -22.70 17.25
CA PHE A 29 -12.84 -21.49 16.69
C PHE A 29 -11.82 -20.56 16.04
N ALA A 30 -10.66 -20.36 16.68
CA ALA A 30 -9.58 -19.55 16.13
C ALA A 30 -9.05 -20.13 14.81
N LEU A 31 -8.80 -21.45 14.75
CA LEU A 31 -8.39 -22.14 13.52
C LEU A 31 -9.45 -22.04 12.42
N ALA A 32 -10.71 -22.26 12.76
CA ALA A 32 -11.83 -22.15 11.81
C ALA A 32 -12.08 -20.72 11.30
N ARG A 33 -11.58 -19.70 12.00
CA ARG A 33 -11.71 -18.27 11.65
C ARG A 33 -10.40 -17.63 11.18
N GLN A 34 -9.37 -18.43 10.87
CA GLN A 34 -8.14 -17.87 10.29
C GLN A 34 -8.45 -17.21 8.94
N PRO A 35 -8.05 -15.94 8.75
CA PRO A 35 -8.28 -15.26 7.49
C PRO A 35 -7.36 -15.82 6.41
N ALA A 36 -7.80 -15.74 5.15
CA ALA A 36 -7.03 -16.20 4.00
C ALA A 36 -6.79 -15.06 2.99
N PRO A 37 -5.69 -15.08 2.21
CA PRO A 37 -5.47 -14.10 1.15
C PRO A 37 -6.56 -14.15 0.08
N ASN A 38 -7.09 -12.99 -0.31
CA ASN A 38 -8.13 -12.88 -1.34
C ASN A 38 -7.58 -12.62 -2.76
N ARG A 39 -6.27 -12.35 -2.90
CA ARG A 39 -5.63 -12.14 -4.20
C ARG A 39 -4.39 -13.03 -4.35
N PRO A 40 -4.15 -13.61 -5.54
CA PRO A 40 -2.97 -14.42 -5.77
C PRO A 40 -1.71 -13.54 -5.71
N ARG A 41 -0.59 -14.13 -5.27
CA ARG A 41 0.69 -13.44 -5.28
C ARG A 41 1.10 -13.09 -6.71
N ILE A 42 1.46 -11.82 -6.92
CA ILE A 42 1.86 -11.29 -8.23
C ILE A 42 3.38 -11.24 -8.28
N LYS A 43 3.98 -11.85 -9.32
CA LYS A 43 5.43 -11.84 -9.50
C LYS A 43 5.90 -10.44 -9.90
N THR A 44 7.10 -10.06 -9.46
CA THR A 44 7.62 -8.70 -9.72
C THR A 44 7.79 -8.37 -11.18
N GLU A 45 8.26 -9.31 -12.01
CA GLU A 45 8.40 -9.08 -13.44
C GLU A 45 7.04 -8.95 -14.16
N GLU A 46 6.04 -9.71 -13.69
CA GLU A 46 4.67 -9.58 -14.17
C GLU A 46 4.08 -8.21 -13.79
N PHE A 47 4.22 -7.79 -12.53
CA PHE A 47 3.74 -6.50 -12.07
C PHE A 47 4.42 -5.33 -12.81
N LYS A 48 5.74 -5.40 -13.02
CA LYS A 48 6.50 -4.43 -13.83
C LYS A 48 5.98 -4.31 -15.25
N SER A 49 5.60 -5.44 -15.86
CA SER A 49 5.12 -5.49 -17.24
C SER A 49 3.79 -4.76 -17.43
N TRP A 50 2.97 -4.66 -16.38
CA TRP A 50 1.69 -3.97 -16.44
C TRP A 50 1.81 -2.45 -16.39
N ILE A 51 2.92 -1.92 -15.85
CA ILE A 51 3.08 -0.47 -15.70
C ILE A 51 3.39 0.12 -17.07
N PRO A 52 2.56 1.05 -17.57
CA PRO A 52 2.69 1.57 -18.92
C PRO A 52 4.00 2.33 -19.12
N LYS A 53 4.58 2.25 -20.32
CA LYS A 53 5.77 3.04 -20.68
C LYS A 53 5.41 4.49 -21.02
N LYS A 54 4.15 4.76 -21.34
CA LYS A 54 3.64 6.08 -21.69
C LYS A 54 2.38 6.36 -20.87
N VAL A 55 2.29 7.57 -20.34
CA VAL A 55 1.17 8.04 -19.52
C VAL A 55 0.73 9.38 -20.11
N GLY A 56 -0.23 9.37 -21.03
CA GLY A 56 -0.63 10.55 -21.78
C GLY A 56 0.55 11.15 -22.57
N GLN A 57 0.94 12.39 -22.25
CA GLN A 57 2.10 13.05 -22.85
C GLN A 57 3.45 12.65 -22.22
N TYR A 58 3.43 11.95 -21.09
CA TYR A 58 4.64 11.60 -20.35
C TYR A 58 5.18 10.25 -20.83
N GLU A 59 6.48 10.18 -21.10
CA GLU A 59 7.16 8.95 -21.52
C GLU A 59 8.17 8.51 -20.46
N PHE A 60 8.25 7.20 -20.22
CA PHE A 60 9.16 6.63 -19.24
C PHE A 60 10.60 6.86 -19.66
N GLU A 61 11.35 7.56 -18.81
CA GLU A 61 12.74 7.86 -19.06
C GLU A 61 13.64 6.75 -18.50
N THR A 62 14.37 6.06 -19.38
CA THR A 62 15.37 5.03 -19.03
C THR A 62 16.76 5.62 -18.74
N SER A 63 16.95 6.92 -18.95
CA SER A 63 18.26 7.59 -18.96
C SER A 63 18.86 7.74 -17.56
N SER A 64 20.14 7.36 -17.42
CA SER A 64 20.99 7.36 -16.22
C SER A 64 21.23 8.72 -15.53
N GLY A 65 20.54 9.78 -15.95
CA GLY A 65 20.54 11.11 -15.33
C GLY A 65 19.38 11.34 -14.35
N LEU A 66 18.58 10.30 -14.09
CA LEU A 66 17.46 10.31 -13.16
C LEU A 66 17.92 10.78 -11.77
N VAL A 67 17.36 11.89 -11.27
CA VAL A 67 17.34 12.15 -9.83
C VAL A 67 16.38 11.13 -9.22
N LEU A 68 16.91 9.94 -8.92
CA LEU A 68 16.16 8.92 -8.20
C LEU A 68 15.67 9.55 -6.89
N PRO A 69 14.38 9.37 -6.53
CA PRO A 69 13.96 9.69 -5.17
C PRO A 69 14.86 8.95 -4.19
N PRO A 70 15.20 9.55 -3.03
CA PRO A 70 16.07 8.90 -2.06
C PRO A 70 15.57 7.48 -1.77
N SER A 71 16.47 6.50 -1.85
CA SER A 71 16.15 5.10 -1.59
C SER A 71 15.77 4.95 -0.12
N ASP A 72 14.53 4.58 0.16
CA ASP A 72 14.10 4.23 1.50
C ASP A 72 14.49 2.78 1.77
N ALA A 73 15.65 2.56 2.41
CA ALA A 73 16.19 1.22 2.69
C ALA A 73 15.27 0.34 3.56
N LEU A 74 14.28 0.94 4.24
CA LEU A 74 13.23 0.22 4.97
C LEU A 74 12.11 -0.32 4.05
N SER A 75 11.92 0.28 2.86
CA SER A 75 10.85 -0.09 1.93
C SER A 75 11.10 -1.43 1.23
N ASP A 76 12.35 -1.80 0.91
CA ASP A 76 12.68 -3.05 0.21
C ASP A 76 12.31 -4.33 0.99
N ARG A 77 12.23 -4.24 2.32
CA ARG A 77 11.85 -5.38 3.17
C ARG A 77 10.34 -5.53 3.34
N LEU A 78 9.56 -4.52 2.95
CA LEU A 78 8.14 -4.43 3.35
C LEU A 78 7.15 -4.58 2.20
N TYR A 79 7.59 -4.45 0.95
CA TYR A 79 6.71 -4.59 -0.22
C TYR A 79 7.09 -5.82 -1.03
N ASP A 80 6.09 -6.53 -1.56
CA ASP A 80 6.34 -7.59 -2.53
C ASP A 80 6.81 -6.99 -3.86
N ASN A 81 6.33 -5.79 -4.16
CA ASN A 81 6.65 -5.07 -5.38
C ASN A 81 6.83 -3.59 -5.06
N LEU A 82 8.06 -3.09 -5.20
CA LEU A 82 8.38 -1.68 -5.14
C LEU A 82 8.85 -1.23 -6.52
N ILE A 83 8.10 -0.35 -7.16
CA ILE A 83 8.42 0.21 -8.46
C ILE A 83 8.62 1.71 -8.33
N THR A 84 9.74 2.18 -8.87
CA THR A 84 10.01 3.61 -9.07
C THR A 84 10.22 3.86 -10.55
N ARG A 85 9.53 4.86 -11.10
CA ARG A 85 9.68 5.32 -12.47
C ARG A 85 9.66 6.82 -12.53
N THR A 86 10.32 7.37 -13.52
CA THR A 86 10.26 8.79 -13.83
C THR A 86 9.74 8.92 -15.25
N TYR A 87 8.78 9.81 -15.44
CA TYR A 87 8.22 10.11 -16.75
C TYR A 87 8.44 11.58 -17.08
N GLN A 88 8.88 11.84 -18.31
CA GLN A 88 9.15 13.17 -18.80
C GLN A 88 8.14 13.55 -19.89
N ALA A 89 7.62 14.76 -19.82
CA ALA A 89 6.80 15.35 -20.88
C ALA A 89 7.66 16.17 -21.86
N PRO A 90 7.21 16.41 -23.10
CA PRO A 90 7.95 17.20 -24.10
C PRO A 90 8.28 18.64 -23.66
N ASN A 91 7.51 19.20 -22.72
CA ASN A 91 7.75 20.52 -22.14
C ASN A 91 8.84 20.52 -21.05
N GLY A 92 9.50 19.38 -20.80
CA GLY A 92 10.53 19.21 -19.77
C GLY A 92 10.00 18.91 -18.36
N SER A 93 8.68 18.85 -18.17
CA SER A 93 8.09 18.49 -16.87
C SER A 93 8.36 17.03 -16.55
N VAL A 94 8.72 16.75 -15.30
CA VAL A 94 9.08 15.40 -14.83
C VAL A 94 8.16 14.99 -13.69
N VAL A 95 7.48 13.85 -13.85
CA VAL A 95 6.66 13.19 -12.82
C VAL A 95 7.36 11.92 -12.36
N MET A 96 7.52 11.77 -11.06
CA MET A 96 8.04 10.57 -10.42
C MET A 96 6.88 9.73 -9.90
N LEU A 97 6.82 8.47 -10.32
CA LEU A 97 5.85 7.48 -9.89
C LEU A 97 6.55 6.49 -8.95
N LEU A 98 5.95 6.26 -7.79
CA LEU A 98 6.29 5.16 -6.90
C LEU A 98 5.04 4.32 -6.65
N ILE A 99 5.16 3.01 -6.82
CA ILE A 99 4.11 2.05 -6.49
C ILE A 99 4.70 1.03 -5.53
N ALA A 100 4.13 0.97 -4.34
CA ALA A 100 4.51 0.04 -3.29
C ALA A 100 3.33 -0.91 -3.03
N TYR A 101 3.39 -2.09 -3.64
CA TYR A 101 2.35 -3.11 -3.55
C TYR A 101 2.77 -4.24 -2.61
N ASN A 102 1.84 -4.60 -1.73
CA ASN A 102 2.01 -5.61 -0.72
C ASN A 102 0.81 -6.58 -0.76
N ASN A 103 1.09 -7.85 -1.04
CA ASN A 103 0.16 -8.96 -0.96
C ASN A 103 0.72 -10.04 -0.01
N ARG A 104 1.21 -9.60 1.16
CA ARG A 104 1.71 -10.46 2.23
C ARG A 104 0.62 -11.43 2.66
N GLN A 105 0.89 -12.71 2.45
CA GLN A 105 -0.01 -13.80 2.84
C GLN A 105 0.08 -14.16 4.34
N ASP A 106 0.90 -13.44 5.11
CA ASP A 106 1.11 -13.63 6.55
C ASP A 106 0.19 -12.75 7.42
N GLY A 107 -0.65 -11.90 6.80
CA GLY A 107 -1.63 -11.07 7.50
C GLY A 107 -1.09 -9.72 7.99
N VAL A 108 0.20 -9.40 7.80
CA VAL A 108 0.80 -8.14 8.28
C VAL A 108 0.97 -7.14 7.13
N LEU A 109 -0.07 -6.32 6.91
CA LEU A 109 -0.02 -5.22 5.94
C LEU A 109 0.63 -3.97 6.58
N GLN A 110 1.94 -3.80 6.38
CA GLN A 110 2.67 -2.59 6.74
C GLN A 110 2.93 -1.72 5.50
N MET A 111 2.24 -0.59 5.43
CA MET A 111 2.50 0.47 4.43
C MET A 111 3.02 1.70 5.16
N HIS A 112 4.25 2.11 4.84
CA HIS A 112 4.84 3.34 5.37
C HIS A 112 4.34 4.51 4.54
N ARG A 113 3.63 5.44 5.18
CA ARG A 113 3.01 6.58 4.52
C ARG A 113 3.98 7.76 4.46
N PRO A 114 3.95 8.58 3.39
CA PRO A 114 4.86 9.72 3.22
C PRO A 114 4.96 10.65 4.42
N GLU A 115 3.85 10.90 5.13
CA GLU A 115 3.83 11.79 6.29
C GLU A 115 4.65 11.31 7.49
N ILE A 116 5.05 10.04 7.51
CA ILE A 116 5.92 9.48 8.55
C ILE A 116 7.36 9.40 8.07
N CYS A 117 7.60 8.91 6.84
CA CYS A 117 8.97 8.71 6.35
C CYS A 117 9.65 9.99 5.87
N TYR A 118 8.91 10.98 5.38
CA TYR A 118 9.49 12.24 4.93
C TYR A 118 10.11 13.06 6.07
N PRO A 119 9.43 13.27 7.21
CA PRO A 119 10.06 13.92 8.36
C PRO A 119 11.27 13.15 8.89
N ALA A 120 11.20 11.81 8.91
CA ALA A 120 12.34 10.97 9.28
C ALA A 120 13.53 11.14 8.32
N GLY A 121 13.27 11.44 7.04
CA GLY A 121 14.25 11.79 6.02
C GLY A 121 14.65 13.27 5.99
N GLY A 122 14.23 14.08 6.96
CA GLY A 122 14.62 15.49 7.08
C GLY A 122 13.78 16.48 6.25
N TYR A 123 12.61 16.07 5.75
CA TYR A 123 11.69 16.98 5.05
C TYR A 123 10.70 17.65 6.01
N ALA A 124 10.51 18.96 5.86
CA ALA A 124 9.39 19.69 6.41
C ALA A 124 8.17 19.57 5.48
N LEU A 125 7.02 19.18 6.03
CA LEU A 125 5.79 19.03 5.27
C LEU A 125 4.86 20.23 5.46
N SER A 126 4.17 20.62 4.39
CA SER A 126 2.95 21.45 4.51
C SER A 126 1.85 20.66 5.22
N PRO A 127 0.71 21.29 5.56
CA PRO A 127 -0.51 20.55 5.84
C PRO A 127 -0.78 19.49 4.77
N ILE A 128 -1.27 18.34 5.21
CA ILE A 128 -1.63 17.22 4.34
C ILE A 128 -3.11 17.37 4.03
N ASP A 129 -3.38 17.80 2.80
CA ASP A 129 -4.72 18.16 2.39
C ASP A 129 -5.40 16.97 1.70
N PRO A 130 -6.63 16.61 2.09
CA PRO A 130 -7.43 15.63 1.38
C PRO A 130 -7.82 16.17 0.00
N ILE A 131 -7.58 15.38 -1.06
CA ILE A 131 -8.00 15.71 -2.43
C ILE A 131 -8.67 14.50 -3.07
N ASP A 132 -9.72 14.74 -3.86
CA ASP A 132 -10.41 13.71 -4.64
C ASP A 132 -10.07 13.89 -6.12
N VAL A 133 -9.40 12.90 -6.71
CA VAL A 133 -9.06 12.93 -8.14
C VAL A 133 -10.19 12.26 -8.91
N ALA A 134 -10.89 13.03 -9.76
CA ALA A 134 -11.95 12.50 -10.61
C ALA A 134 -11.37 11.56 -11.68
N LEU A 135 -11.77 10.30 -11.65
CA LEU A 135 -11.33 9.28 -12.59
C LEU A 135 -12.21 9.26 -13.86
N PRO A 136 -11.68 8.79 -15.01
CA PRO A 136 -12.43 8.71 -16.26
C PRO A 136 -13.67 7.81 -16.25
N ASP A 137 -13.78 6.89 -15.29
CA ASP A 137 -14.94 6.01 -15.11
C ASP A 137 -16.07 6.66 -14.26
N GLY A 138 -15.87 7.90 -13.78
CA GLY A 138 -16.83 8.65 -12.98
C GLY A 138 -16.64 8.48 -11.48
N GLU A 139 -15.75 7.60 -11.03
CA GLU A 139 -15.39 7.46 -9.62
C GLU A 139 -14.47 8.60 -9.15
N GLN A 140 -14.47 8.84 -7.84
CA GLN A 140 -13.51 9.75 -7.21
C GLN A 140 -12.46 8.94 -6.48
N LEU A 141 -11.18 9.23 -6.72
CA LEU A 141 -10.05 8.58 -6.06
C LEU A 141 -9.65 9.36 -4.80
N PRO A 142 -9.95 8.83 -3.59
CA PRO A 142 -9.59 9.48 -2.34
C PRO A 142 -8.07 9.52 -2.18
N SER A 143 -7.51 10.72 -2.23
CA SER A 143 -6.07 10.97 -2.25
C SER A 143 -5.68 12.03 -1.21
N GLN A 144 -4.38 12.23 -1.05
CA GLN A 144 -3.80 13.29 -0.24
C GLN A 144 -2.72 13.99 -1.04
N ILE A 145 -2.61 15.30 -0.84
CA ILE A 145 -1.59 16.14 -1.46
C ILE A 145 -0.90 17.00 -0.41
N PHE A 146 0.41 17.19 -0.56
CA PHE A 146 1.19 18.10 0.28
C PHE A 146 2.49 18.50 -0.42
N THR A 147 3.14 19.55 0.08
CA THR A 147 4.50 19.91 -0.31
C THR A 147 5.50 19.40 0.73
N ALA A 148 6.55 18.73 0.29
CA ALA A 148 7.70 18.34 1.08
C ALA A 148 8.90 19.23 0.74
N ARG A 149 9.53 19.81 1.75
CA ARG A 149 10.67 20.72 1.59
C ARG A 149 11.86 20.25 2.41
N SER A 150 13.04 20.20 1.80
CA SER A 150 14.32 20.01 2.47
C SER A 150 15.34 21.00 1.92
N ASP A 151 16.52 21.05 2.53
CA ASP A 151 17.60 21.95 2.08
C ASP A 151 18.05 21.68 0.64
N THR A 152 17.83 20.47 0.14
CA THR A 152 18.29 20.03 -1.18
C THR A 152 17.17 19.85 -2.18
N ARG A 153 15.91 19.70 -1.73
CA ARG A 153 14.82 19.28 -2.60
C ARG A 153 13.46 19.73 -2.10
N ASN A 154 12.70 20.32 -3.01
CA ASN A 154 11.28 20.60 -2.83
C ASN A 154 10.47 19.77 -3.82
N GLU A 155 9.43 19.11 -3.33
CA GLU A 155 8.51 18.40 -4.18
C GLU A 155 7.07 18.51 -3.70
N VAL A 156 6.15 18.47 -4.65
CA VAL A 156 4.72 18.33 -4.38
C VAL A 156 4.39 16.85 -4.58
N VAL A 157 3.74 16.28 -3.58
CA VAL A 157 3.46 14.85 -3.49
C VAL A 157 1.95 14.67 -3.48
N LEU A 158 1.42 13.94 -4.46
CA LEU A 158 0.05 13.43 -4.46
C LEU A 158 0.13 11.90 -4.31
N TYR A 159 -0.59 11.35 -3.35
CA TYR A 159 -0.57 9.91 -3.12
C TYR A 159 -1.93 9.40 -2.64
N TRP A 160 -2.16 8.12 -2.89
CA TRP A 160 -3.30 7.39 -2.34
C TRP A 160 -2.85 6.02 -1.84
N THR A 161 -3.65 5.46 -0.95
CA THR A 161 -3.49 4.10 -0.47
C THR A 161 -4.78 3.35 -0.68
N ARG A 162 -4.68 2.09 -1.10
CA ARG A 162 -5.81 1.16 -1.16
C ARG A 162 -5.53 -0.01 -0.23
N VAL A 163 -6.55 -0.42 0.53
CA VAL A 163 -6.58 -1.63 1.35
C VAL A 163 -7.82 -2.41 0.97
N GLU A 164 -7.67 -3.54 0.30
CA GLU A 164 -8.80 -4.23 -0.35
C GLU A 164 -9.64 -3.26 -1.19
N ASP A 165 -10.88 -2.95 -0.81
CA ASP A 165 -11.75 -2.05 -1.58
C ASP A 165 -11.77 -0.60 -1.05
N ASP A 166 -11.13 -0.35 0.10
CA ASP A 166 -11.14 0.96 0.77
C ASP A 166 -9.91 1.81 0.37
N PHE A 167 -10.09 3.14 0.39
CA PHE A 167 -9.03 4.13 0.17
C PHE A 167 -8.77 4.97 1.44
N PRO A 168 -8.13 4.41 2.47
CA PRO A 168 -7.91 5.12 3.73
C PRO A 168 -6.98 6.32 3.51
N ARG A 169 -7.38 7.50 3.99
CA ARG A 169 -6.54 8.71 3.98
C ARG A 169 -5.76 8.86 5.27
N ARG A 170 -6.10 8.11 6.33
CA ARG A 170 -5.39 8.19 7.62
C ARG A 170 -4.96 6.81 8.08
N TRP A 171 -3.89 6.77 8.88
CA TRP A 171 -3.38 5.51 9.45
C TRP A 171 -4.42 4.75 10.28
N ILE A 172 -5.28 5.46 11.02
CA ILE A 172 -6.35 4.83 11.80
C ILE A 172 -7.42 4.20 10.90
N GLU A 173 -7.74 4.83 9.76
CA GLU A 173 -8.68 4.30 8.77
C GLU A 173 -8.11 3.03 8.13
N GLN A 174 -6.82 3.03 7.81
CA GLN A 174 -6.11 1.87 7.30
C GLN A 174 -6.16 0.70 8.29
N ARG A 175 -5.88 0.94 9.59
CA ARG A 175 -5.98 -0.10 10.62
C ARG A 175 -7.41 -0.65 10.75
N LEU A 176 -8.40 0.22 10.67
CA LEU A 176 -9.80 -0.18 10.72
C LEU A 176 -10.22 -0.98 9.49
N ALA A 177 -9.73 -0.62 8.30
CA ALA A 177 -9.97 -1.38 7.05
C ALA A 177 -9.37 -2.80 7.15
N VAL A 178 -8.11 -2.92 7.61
CA VAL A 178 -7.48 -4.22 7.84
C VAL A 178 -8.23 -5.05 8.87
N ALA A 179 -8.63 -4.44 10.00
CA ALA A 179 -9.41 -5.12 11.02
C ALA A 179 -10.76 -5.62 10.47
N ARG A 180 -11.48 -4.78 9.70
CA ARG A 180 -12.74 -5.16 9.05
C ARG A 180 -12.55 -6.31 8.06
N ALA A 181 -11.52 -6.29 7.24
CA ALA A 181 -11.20 -7.38 6.31
C ALA A 181 -10.88 -8.69 7.05
N ASN A 182 -10.03 -8.64 8.08
CA ASN A 182 -9.69 -9.81 8.89
C ASN A 182 -10.91 -10.42 9.59
N LEU A 183 -11.83 -9.57 10.08
CA LEU A 183 -13.10 -10.03 10.66
C LEU A 183 -14.02 -10.72 9.64
N ARG A 184 -13.90 -10.38 8.35
CA ARG A 184 -14.54 -11.08 7.23
C ARG A 184 -13.79 -12.35 6.80
N GLY A 185 -12.67 -12.69 7.44
CA GLY A 185 -11.84 -13.85 7.07
C GLY A 185 -10.93 -13.58 5.87
N ILE A 186 -10.66 -12.31 5.55
CA ILE A 186 -9.84 -11.90 4.41
C ILE A 186 -8.55 -11.28 4.92
N ILE A 187 -7.41 -11.75 4.41
CA ILE A 187 -6.14 -11.01 4.48
C ILE A 187 -6.13 -10.03 3.30
N PRO A 188 -6.29 -8.72 3.54
CA PRO A 188 -6.35 -7.74 2.47
C PRO A 188 -4.96 -7.51 1.87
N ASP A 189 -4.92 -7.31 0.56
CA ASP A 189 -3.75 -6.71 -0.06
C ASP A 189 -3.79 -5.18 0.12
N GLY A 190 -2.67 -4.53 -0.14
CA GLY A 190 -2.62 -3.07 -0.13
C GLY A 190 -1.60 -2.50 -1.10
N VAL A 191 -1.89 -1.30 -1.57
CA VAL A 191 -0.97 -0.52 -2.39
C VAL A 191 -0.88 0.90 -1.89
N LEU A 192 0.32 1.46 -1.93
CA LEU A 192 0.56 2.89 -1.88
C LEU A 192 1.08 3.34 -3.24
N VAL A 193 0.39 4.31 -3.84
CA VAL A 193 0.84 4.94 -5.08
C VAL A 193 1.12 6.40 -4.79
N ARG A 194 2.31 6.85 -5.18
CA ARG A 194 2.76 8.23 -5.04
C ARG A 194 3.17 8.74 -6.41
N VAL A 195 2.63 9.89 -6.77
CA VAL A 195 3.09 10.71 -7.90
C VAL A 195 3.62 12.02 -7.36
N SER A 196 4.81 12.45 -7.80
CA SER A 196 5.39 13.71 -7.35
C SER A 196 6.12 14.45 -8.45
N MET A 197 6.20 15.76 -8.32
CA MET A 197 7.01 16.63 -9.19
C MET A 197 7.91 17.51 -8.33
N LEU A 198 9.11 17.79 -8.86
CA LEU A 198 10.03 18.73 -8.25
C LEU A 198 9.48 20.15 -8.40
N SER A 199 8.97 20.72 -7.32
CA SER A 199 8.42 22.08 -7.25
C SER A 199 8.21 22.45 -5.79
N GLY A 200 8.33 23.75 -5.48
CA GLY A 200 7.93 24.31 -4.18
C GLY A 200 6.50 24.86 -4.15
N ASP A 201 5.83 24.90 -5.30
CA ASP A 201 4.51 25.49 -5.51
C ASP A 201 3.47 24.41 -5.83
N LEU A 202 2.55 24.22 -4.88
CA LEU A 202 1.46 23.25 -4.97
C LEU A 202 0.42 23.66 -6.03
N GLY A 203 0.09 24.96 -6.14
CA GLY A 203 -0.98 25.43 -7.02
C GLY A 203 -0.67 25.20 -8.51
N HIS A 204 0.60 25.30 -8.89
CA HIS A 204 1.05 25.03 -10.26
C HIS A 204 1.15 23.53 -10.59
N VAL A 205 1.24 22.66 -9.58
CA VAL A 205 1.57 21.24 -9.76
C VAL A 205 0.40 20.30 -9.49
N GLU A 206 -0.60 20.74 -8.73
CA GLU A 206 -1.80 19.96 -8.42
C GLU A 206 -2.48 19.44 -9.70
N LYS A 207 -2.78 20.33 -10.67
CA LYS A 207 -3.44 19.93 -11.92
C LYS A 207 -2.60 19.00 -12.79
N PRO A 208 -1.30 19.28 -13.05
CA PRO A 208 -0.43 18.31 -13.72
C PRO A 208 -0.39 16.92 -13.06
N LEU A 209 -0.41 16.84 -11.72
CA LEU A 209 -0.45 15.56 -11.00
C LEU A 209 -1.80 14.85 -11.15
N GLU A 210 -2.92 15.56 -11.00
CA GLU A 210 -4.26 15.01 -11.27
C GLU A 210 -4.37 14.47 -12.69
N ASP A 211 -3.91 15.24 -13.68
CA ASP A 211 -3.91 14.84 -15.08
C ASP A 211 -3.03 13.61 -15.31
N PHE A 212 -1.85 13.54 -14.69
CA PHE A 212 -1.01 12.34 -14.74
C PHE A 212 -1.73 11.12 -14.16
N VAL A 213 -2.43 11.24 -13.03
CA VAL A 213 -3.20 10.14 -12.43
C VAL A 213 -4.34 9.69 -13.36
N ARG A 214 -5.06 10.62 -13.98
CA ARG A 214 -6.12 10.31 -14.94
C ARG A 214 -5.58 9.59 -16.18
N GLN A 215 -4.45 10.05 -16.71
CA GLN A 215 -3.78 9.38 -17.83
C GLN A 215 -3.25 8.00 -17.41
N LEU A 216 -2.71 7.88 -16.20
CA LEU A 216 -2.24 6.60 -15.67
C LEU A 216 -3.38 5.59 -15.58
N PHE A 217 -4.57 6.02 -15.16
CA PHE A 217 -5.76 5.19 -15.17
C PHE A 217 -6.10 4.70 -16.60
N LEU A 218 -6.13 5.60 -17.58
CA LEU A 218 -6.49 5.26 -18.96
C LEU A 218 -5.50 4.27 -19.60
N GLU A 219 -4.21 4.50 -19.40
CA GLU A 219 -3.13 3.69 -20.00
C GLU A 219 -2.86 2.39 -19.23
N SER A 220 -3.42 2.24 -18.02
CA SER A 220 -3.25 1.03 -17.21
C SER A 220 -4.08 -0.14 -17.77
N PRO A 221 -3.50 -1.34 -17.92
CA PRO A 221 -4.28 -2.54 -18.24
C PRO A 221 -5.26 -2.88 -17.10
N PRO A 222 -6.32 -3.68 -17.37
CA PRO A 222 -7.34 -4.00 -16.37
C PRO A 222 -6.80 -4.52 -15.03
N ASN A 223 -5.79 -5.40 -15.08
CA ASN A 223 -5.15 -5.93 -13.87
C ASN A 223 -4.51 -4.82 -13.03
N LEU A 224 -3.79 -3.89 -13.66
CA LEU A 224 -3.18 -2.77 -12.93
C LEU A 224 -4.25 -1.80 -12.42
N ARG A 225 -5.31 -1.55 -13.19
CA ARG A 225 -6.43 -0.71 -12.72
C ARG A 225 -7.11 -1.28 -11.48
N ASN A 226 -7.31 -2.60 -11.44
CA ASN A 226 -7.83 -3.27 -10.26
C ASN A 226 -6.91 -3.10 -9.04
N ILE A 227 -5.58 -3.21 -9.22
CA ILE A 227 -4.63 -3.06 -8.11
C ILE A 227 -4.53 -1.60 -7.65
N LEU A 228 -4.48 -0.61 -8.55
CA LEU A 228 -4.21 0.78 -8.20
C LEU A 228 -5.48 1.59 -7.87
N PHE A 229 -6.58 1.32 -8.57
CA PHE A 229 -7.81 2.14 -8.54
C PHE A 229 -9.05 1.34 -8.14
N ASN A 230 -8.90 0.06 -7.79
CA ASN A 230 -9.99 -0.85 -7.45
C ASN A 230 -11.08 -1.00 -8.53
N THR A 231 -10.73 -0.84 -9.80
CA THR A 231 -11.68 -1.08 -10.89
C THR A 231 -11.96 -2.59 -11.02
N PRO A 232 -13.23 -3.03 -11.11
CA PRO A 232 -13.57 -4.44 -11.30
C PRO A 232 -12.94 -5.00 -12.59
N LEU A 233 -12.42 -6.22 -12.52
CA LEU A 233 -12.07 -6.96 -13.74
C LEU A 233 -13.39 -7.34 -14.42
N LYS A 234 -13.57 -6.96 -15.70
CA LYS A 234 -14.69 -7.47 -16.49
C LYS A 234 -14.50 -8.98 -16.61
N THR A 235 -15.46 -9.74 -16.09
CA THR A 235 -15.55 -11.20 -16.21
C THR A 235 -15.76 -11.65 -17.65
#